data_AF-A0A4Q3EZC1-F1
#
_entry.id   AF-A0A4Q3EZC1-F1
#
_cell.length_a   1.000
_cell.length_b   1.000
_cell.length_c   1.000
_cell.angle_alpha   90.00
_cell.angle_beta   90.00
_cell.angle_gamma   90.00
#
_symmetry.space_group_name_H-M   'P 1'
#
loop_
_entity.id
_entity.type
_entity.pdbx_description
1 polymer ?
#
loop_
_entity_poly.entity_id
_entity_poly.type
_entity_poly.pdbx_seq_one_letter_code
_entity_poly.pdbx_strand_id
1 'polypeptide(L)'
;MQPKIELAKTRDFGEIINDTFVFIGQNWKPLLKSFAIICGFFIVANLVVALLQQHKMTSEIQNFPNRGVGRFGRLTSLFGPAYFLSLLFGIVSLTAISLVPLSFMALYKEKGNVAPETEEVWGYFKHYFLRFIGSYLLISLVFIIGFLLCIVPGIYLFPILSLVLPIIVFENADLGYSWSKSFQLIKENWWSTFGALFVSGIITYAASAVFIIPVTLITVGSMFVSKTPPTSSAFILSTIVSSLCYVFYMIPSITAALCYFNLNEQKEGTGLMNRINNFGTNDLDAGLPKEEY
;
A
#
# COMPACT_ATOMS: atom_id res chain seq x y z
N MET A 1 9.13 18.71 21.49
CA MET A 1 9.20 17.57 20.55
C MET A 1 7.93 16.76 20.74
N GLN A 2 7.18 16.45 19.67
CA GLN A 2 5.98 15.61 19.81
C GLN A 2 6.37 14.20 20.28
N PRO A 3 5.57 13.56 21.15
CA PRO A 3 5.84 12.18 21.57
C PRO A 3 5.83 11.26 20.35
N LYS A 4 6.79 10.32 20.33
CA LYS A 4 6.89 9.28 19.30
C LYS A 4 5.63 8.41 19.34
N ILE A 5 5.08 8.06 18.18
CA ILE A 5 3.90 7.21 18.12
C ILE A 5 4.23 5.80 18.60
N GLU A 6 3.47 5.32 19.58
CA GLU A 6 3.50 3.91 20.00
C GLU A 6 2.56 3.09 19.13
N LEU A 7 3.08 2.11 18.39
CA LEU A 7 2.26 1.32 17.47
C LEU A 7 1.29 0.38 18.20
N ALA A 8 1.68 -0.22 19.33
CA ALA A 8 0.85 -1.13 20.12
C ALA A 8 -0.05 -0.38 21.12
N LYS A 9 -1.11 0.25 20.59
CA LYS A 9 -2.11 1.00 21.37
C LYS A 9 -3.50 0.70 20.83
N THR A 10 -4.48 0.58 21.73
CA THR A 10 -5.90 0.60 21.36
C THR A 10 -6.29 1.98 20.84
N ARG A 11 -7.05 2.01 19.77
CA ARG A 11 -7.43 3.22 19.02
C ARG A 11 -8.87 3.13 18.54
N ASP A 12 -9.55 4.27 18.59
CA ASP A 12 -10.81 4.45 17.88
C ASP A 12 -10.57 4.68 16.39
N PHE A 13 -11.61 4.51 15.58
CA PHE A 13 -11.56 4.73 14.13
C PHE A 13 -10.93 6.09 13.75
N GLY A 14 -11.34 7.18 14.42
CA GLY A 14 -10.80 8.52 14.17
C GLY A 14 -9.33 8.64 14.57
N GLU A 15 -8.92 7.99 15.66
CA GLU A 15 -7.53 7.94 16.10
C GLU A 15 -6.66 7.18 15.08
N ILE A 16 -7.15 6.09 14.48
CA ILE A 16 -6.40 5.36 13.44
C ILE A 16 -6.07 6.28 12.26
N ILE A 17 -7.05 7.04 11.77
CA ILE A 17 -6.84 7.96 10.65
C ILE A 17 -5.87 9.08 11.05
N ASN A 18 -6.06 9.68 12.22
CA ASN A 18 -5.17 10.73 12.71
C ASN A 18 -3.73 10.22 12.88
N ASP A 19 -3.55 9.06 13.53
CA ASP A 19 -2.25 8.46 13.77
C ASP A 19 -1.55 8.05 12.47
N THR A 20 -2.28 7.67 11.42
CA THR A 20 -1.69 7.47 10.08
C THR A 20 -0.99 8.74 9.61
N PHE A 21 -1.65 9.90 9.67
CA PHE A 21 -1.05 11.17 9.23
C PHE A 21 0.03 11.67 10.17
N VAL A 22 -0.13 11.49 11.49
CA VAL A 22 0.91 11.82 12.45
C VAL A 22 2.14 10.93 12.23
N PHE A 23 1.97 9.63 11.95
CA PHE A 23 3.08 8.72 11.67
C PHE A 23 3.84 9.13 10.41
N ILE A 24 3.11 9.39 9.33
CA ILE A 24 3.69 9.89 8.07
C ILE A 24 4.39 11.22 8.33
N GLY A 25 3.76 12.15 9.04
CA GLY A 25 4.31 13.48 9.34
C GLY A 25 5.56 13.44 10.22
N GLN A 26 5.60 12.57 11.23
CA GLN A 26 6.77 12.40 12.10
C GLN A 26 7.95 11.75 11.36
N ASN A 27 7.66 10.80 10.47
CA ASN A 27 8.68 10.00 9.77
C ASN A 27 8.81 10.34 8.28
N TRP A 28 8.33 11.50 7.81
CA TRP A 28 8.16 11.74 6.37
C TRP A 28 9.48 11.65 5.58
N LYS A 29 10.59 12.18 6.12
CA LYS A 29 11.91 12.13 5.47
C LYS A 29 12.43 10.69 5.34
N PRO A 30 12.60 9.91 6.43
CA PRO A 30 13.12 8.55 6.32
C PRO A 30 12.17 7.60 5.59
N LEU A 31 10.86 7.77 5.75
CA LEU A 31 9.84 6.97 5.06
C LEU A 31 9.88 7.25 3.54
N LEU A 32 9.83 8.52 3.13
CA LEU A 32 9.84 8.89 1.72
C LEU A 32 11.18 8.56 1.06
N LYS A 33 12.31 8.70 1.76
CA LYS A 33 13.63 8.26 1.28
C LYS A 33 13.63 6.75 1.01
N SER A 34 13.16 5.95 1.96
CA SER A 34 13.11 4.50 1.82
C SER A 34 12.16 4.07 0.70
N PHE A 35 11.00 4.72 0.61
CA PHE A 35 10.05 4.53 -0.49
C PHE A 35 10.66 4.88 -1.84
N ALA A 36 11.26 6.06 -1.99
CA ALA A 36 11.83 6.51 -3.26
C ALA A 36 12.99 5.62 -3.73
N ILE A 37 13.86 5.17 -2.81
CA ILE A 37 14.99 4.31 -3.16
C ILE A 37 14.51 2.90 -3.55
N ILE A 38 13.62 2.30 -2.75
CA ILE A 38 13.20 0.92 -2.96
C ILE A 38 12.13 0.82 -4.04
N CYS A 39 11.03 1.58 -3.90
CA CYS A 39 9.93 1.55 -4.85
C CYS A 39 10.27 2.26 -6.16
N GLY A 40 11.17 3.25 -6.15
CA GLY A 40 11.49 4.05 -7.34
C GLY A 40 11.94 3.21 -8.52
N PHE A 41 12.79 2.21 -8.30
CA PHE A 41 13.21 1.28 -9.35
C PHE A 41 12.02 0.55 -9.99
N PHE A 42 11.13 -0.02 -9.17
CA PHE A 42 9.96 -0.76 -9.64
C PHE A 42 8.95 0.15 -10.35
N ILE A 43 8.69 1.34 -9.79
CA ILE A 43 7.78 2.32 -10.37
C ILE A 43 8.30 2.81 -11.72
N VAL A 44 9.59 3.11 -11.84
CA VAL A 44 10.20 3.53 -13.12
C VAL A 44 10.16 2.40 -14.13
N ALA A 45 10.47 1.16 -13.73
CA ALA A 45 10.38 0.02 -14.63
C ALA A 45 8.95 -0.20 -15.13
N ASN A 46 7.96 -0.11 -14.24
CA ASN A 46 6.55 -0.18 -14.62
C ASN A 46 6.13 0.99 -15.51
N LEU A 47 6.59 2.21 -15.24
CA LEU A 47 6.33 3.39 -16.07
C LEU A 47 6.86 3.16 -17.49
N VAL A 48 8.09 2.70 -17.66
CA VAL A 48 8.68 2.43 -18.98
C VAL A 48 7.85 1.39 -19.74
N VAL A 49 7.49 0.28 -19.09
CA VAL A 49 6.70 -0.77 -19.75
C VAL A 49 5.28 -0.28 -20.08
N ALA A 50 4.66 0.50 -19.19
CA ALA A 50 3.34 1.11 -19.43
C ALA A 50 3.37 2.07 -20.63
N LEU A 51 4.43 2.89 -20.77
CA LEU A 51 4.61 3.77 -21.93
C LEU A 51 4.80 2.98 -23.23
N LEU A 52 5.56 1.88 -23.21
CA LEU A 52 5.73 1.00 -24.36
C LEU A 52 4.41 0.34 -24.78
N GLN A 53 3.61 -0.11 -23.81
CA GLN A 53 2.28 -0.67 -24.05
C GLN A 53 1.33 0.39 -24.62
N GLN A 54 1.35 1.60 -24.06
CA GLN A 54 0.53 2.72 -24.50
C GLN A 54 0.86 3.18 -25.91
N HIS A 55 2.15 3.19 -26.28
CA HIS A 55 2.58 3.49 -27.65
C HIS A 55 2.03 2.46 -28.64
N LYS A 56 2.14 1.16 -28.32
CA LYS A 56 1.55 0.08 -29.13
C LYS A 56 0.03 0.25 -29.26
N MET A 57 -0.66 0.48 -28.15
CA MET A 57 -2.11 0.66 -28.15
C MET A 57 -2.53 1.86 -29.01
N THR A 58 -1.86 3.00 -28.90
CA THR A 58 -2.15 4.20 -29.71
C THR A 58 -1.89 3.94 -31.19
N SER A 59 -0.82 3.22 -31.53
CA SER A 59 -0.51 2.84 -32.91
C SER A 59 -1.56 1.89 -33.50
N GLU A 60 -2.07 0.93 -32.72
CA GLU A 60 -3.18 0.08 -33.16
C GLU A 60 -4.46 0.91 -33.34
N ILE A 61 -4.70 1.89 -32.46
CA ILE A 61 -5.89 2.75 -32.56
C ILE A 61 -5.92 3.58 -33.84
N GLN A 62 -4.78 4.19 -34.18
CA GLN A 62 -4.66 5.02 -35.38
C GLN A 62 -4.71 4.19 -36.66
N ASN A 63 -4.19 2.96 -36.62
CA ASN A 63 -4.19 2.03 -37.76
C ASN A 63 -5.46 1.17 -37.84
N PHE A 64 -6.44 1.35 -36.93
CA PHE A 64 -7.67 0.57 -36.86
C PHE A 64 -8.47 0.49 -38.17
N PRO A 65 -8.62 1.56 -38.99
CA PRO A 65 -9.39 1.49 -40.22
C PRO A 65 -8.71 0.66 -41.33
N ASN A 66 -7.38 0.51 -41.28
CA ASN A 66 -6.58 0.01 -42.40
C ASN A 66 -6.19 -1.47 -42.30
N ARG A 67 -6.41 -2.11 -41.15
CA ARG A 67 -6.08 -3.52 -40.94
C ARG A 67 -7.36 -4.35 -41.02
N GLY A 68 -7.55 -5.07 -42.13
CA GLY A 68 -8.61 -6.08 -42.33
C GLY A 68 -8.47 -7.30 -41.40
N VAL A 69 -8.10 -7.08 -40.15
CA VAL A 69 -7.79 -8.10 -39.14
C VAL A 69 -9.09 -8.48 -38.43
N GLY A 70 -9.41 -9.78 -38.45
CA GLY A 70 -10.58 -10.33 -37.76
C GLY A 70 -10.61 -9.99 -36.26
N ARG A 71 -11.78 -10.11 -35.61
CA ARG A 71 -11.96 -9.81 -34.16
C ARG A 71 -10.92 -10.51 -33.28
N PHE A 72 -10.53 -11.73 -33.61
CA PHE A 72 -9.52 -12.49 -32.87
C PHE A 72 -8.11 -11.90 -33.00
N GLY A 73 -7.67 -11.54 -34.22
CA GLY A 73 -6.36 -10.91 -34.42
C GLY A 73 -6.21 -9.56 -33.71
N ARG A 74 -7.34 -8.83 -33.55
CA ARG A 74 -7.41 -7.61 -32.73
C ARG A 74 -7.27 -7.88 -31.24
N LEU A 75 -7.87 -8.97 -30.74
CA LEU A 75 -7.72 -9.35 -29.34
C LEU A 75 -6.27 -9.73 -29.03
N THR A 76 -5.63 -10.49 -29.93
CA THR A 76 -4.24 -10.92 -29.77
C THR A 76 -3.24 -9.76 -29.83
N SER A 77 -3.52 -8.69 -30.58
CA SER A 77 -2.63 -7.51 -30.61
C SER A 77 -2.71 -6.69 -29.32
N LEU A 78 -3.88 -6.66 -28.66
CA LEU A 78 -4.07 -6.01 -27.36
C LEU A 78 -3.45 -6.82 -26.21
N PHE A 79 -3.62 -8.14 -26.22
CA PHE A 79 -3.08 -9.06 -25.21
C PHE A 79 -1.75 -9.69 -25.64
N GLY A 80 -0.87 -8.89 -26.27
CA GLY A 80 0.46 -9.33 -26.66
C GLY A 80 1.46 -9.39 -25.49
N PRO A 81 2.72 -9.78 -25.74
CA PRO A 81 3.76 -9.90 -24.71
C PRO A 81 3.98 -8.63 -23.86
N ALA A 82 3.80 -7.45 -24.47
CA ALA A 82 3.92 -6.17 -23.76
C ALA A 82 2.85 -5.96 -22.69
N TYR A 83 1.63 -6.49 -22.89
CA TYR A 83 0.56 -6.43 -21.89
C TYR A 83 0.93 -7.25 -20.65
N PHE A 84 1.38 -8.49 -20.85
CA PHE A 84 1.78 -9.36 -19.75
C PHE A 84 3.00 -8.81 -19.01
N LEU A 85 3.93 -8.19 -19.72
CA LEU A 85 5.08 -7.51 -19.10
C LEU A 85 4.61 -6.34 -18.23
N SER A 86 3.68 -5.51 -18.72
CA SER A 86 3.14 -4.40 -17.93
C SER A 86 2.39 -4.89 -16.70
N LEU A 87 1.65 -6.00 -16.83
CA LEU A 87 0.93 -6.63 -15.72
C LEU A 87 1.91 -7.13 -14.65
N LEU A 88 2.99 -7.79 -15.06
CA LEU A 88 4.04 -8.28 -14.14
C LEU A 88 4.69 -7.11 -13.38
N PHE A 89 5.16 -6.08 -14.09
CA PHE A 89 5.79 -4.92 -13.45
C PHE A 89 4.82 -4.12 -12.60
N GLY A 90 3.53 -4.08 -12.97
CA GLY A 90 2.48 -3.48 -12.16
C GLY A 90 2.31 -4.20 -10.82
N ILE A 91 2.25 -5.53 -10.84
CA ILE A 91 2.12 -6.34 -9.62
C ILE A 91 3.34 -6.22 -8.72
N VAL A 92 4.54 -6.24 -9.30
CA VAL A 92 5.79 -6.01 -8.58
C VAL A 92 5.81 -4.61 -7.95
N SER A 93 5.36 -3.59 -8.67
CA SER A 93 5.31 -2.21 -8.15
C SER A 93 4.31 -2.08 -7.01
N LEU A 94 3.09 -2.61 -7.15
CA LEU A 94 2.07 -2.59 -6.09
C LEU A 94 2.51 -3.36 -4.84
N THR A 95 3.20 -4.48 -5.03
CA THR A 95 3.83 -5.23 -3.95
C THR A 95 4.84 -4.34 -3.23
N ALA A 96 5.71 -3.64 -3.97
CA ALA A 96 6.72 -2.80 -3.35
C ALA A 96 6.11 -1.62 -2.58
N ILE A 97 5.11 -0.97 -3.17
CA ILE A 97 4.39 0.18 -2.59
C ILE A 97 3.71 -0.19 -1.27
N SER A 98 3.16 -1.40 -1.16
CA SER A 98 2.51 -1.88 0.05
C SER A 98 3.50 -2.43 1.07
N LEU A 99 4.53 -3.16 0.65
CA LEU A 99 5.51 -3.80 1.53
C LEU A 99 6.46 -2.82 2.21
N VAL A 100 6.94 -1.78 1.51
CA VAL A 100 7.91 -0.82 2.10
C VAL A 100 7.38 -0.14 3.36
N PRO A 101 6.15 0.43 3.38
CA PRO A 101 5.58 1.00 4.60
C PRO A 101 5.42 -0.03 5.73
N LEU A 102 5.03 -1.26 5.42
CA LEU A 102 4.89 -2.33 6.41
C LEU A 102 6.24 -2.71 7.02
N SER A 103 7.26 -2.93 6.19
CA SER A 103 8.64 -3.19 6.63
C SER A 103 9.19 -2.05 7.48
N PHE A 104 8.91 -0.80 7.08
CA PHE A 104 9.32 0.38 7.85
C PHE A 104 8.65 0.40 9.23
N MET A 105 7.35 0.13 9.31
CA MET A 105 6.63 0.07 10.59
C MET A 105 7.06 -1.09 11.47
N ALA A 106 7.42 -2.24 10.88
CA ALA A 106 7.93 -3.40 11.61
C ALA A 106 9.23 -3.04 12.33
N LEU A 107 10.20 -2.52 11.58
CA LEU A 107 11.49 -2.08 12.11
C LEU A 107 11.36 -0.90 13.06
N TYR A 108 10.44 0.04 12.80
CA TYR A 108 10.14 1.15 13.70
C TYR A 108 9.68 0.65 15.08
N LYS A 109 8.83 -0.40 15.11
CA LYS A 109 8.39 -1.05 16.35
C LYS A 109 9.56 -1.73 17.06
N GLU A 110 10.35 -2.53 16.35
CA GLU A 110 11.49 -3.27 16.90
C GLU A 110 12.55 -2.35 17.51
N LYS A 111 12.76 -1.17 16.92
CA LYS A 111 13.70 -0.16 17.40
C LYS A 111 13.18 0.75 18.52
N GLY A 112 12.02 0.46 19.12
CA GLY A 112 11.45 1.29 20.18
C GLY A 112 10.99 2.65 19.69
N ASN A 113 10.27 2.68 18.56
CA ASN A 113 9.71 3.88 17.94
C ASN A 113 10.77 4.85 17.38
N VAL A 114 11.85 4.30 16.81
CA VAL A 114 12.90 5.06 16.12
C VAL A 114 12.84 4.74 14.63
N ALA A 115 12.99 5.77 13.79
CA ALA A 115 13.00 5.60 12.34
C ALA A 115 14.15 4.67 11.90
N PRO A 116 13.86 3.58 11.18
CA PRO A 116 14.89 2.69 10.66
C PRO A 116 15.67 3.32 9.50
N GLU A 117 16.85 2.76 9.22
CA GLU A 117 17.64 3.16 8.06
C GLU A 117 17.13 2.47 6.80
N THR A 118 17.32 3.09 5.64
CA THR A 118 16.83 2.54 4.37
C THR A 118 17.44 1.17 4.04
N GLU A 119 18.68 0.91 4.46
CA GLU A 119 19.35 -0.38 4.22
C GLU A 119 18.68 -1.53 4.99
N GLU A 120 18.23 -1.26 6.21
CA GLU A 120 17.50 -2.23 7.03
C GLU A 120 16.12 -2.52 6.43
N VAL A 121 15.42 -1.47 6.00
CA VAL A 121 14.13 -1.60 5.30
C VAL A 121 14.30 -2.43 4.04
N TRP A 122 15.41 -2.25 3.31
CA TRP A 122 15.72 -3.04 2.11
C TRP A 122 16.05 -4.51 2.43
N GLY A 123 16.78 -4.78 3.52
CA GLY A 123 17.02 -6.14 4.00
C GLY A 123 15.72 -6.87 4.34
N TYR A 124 14.86 -6.21 5.11
CA TYR A 124 13.54 -6.74 5.48
C TYR A 124 12.63 -6.92 4.25
N PHE A 125 12.63 -5.94 3.34
CA PHE A 125 11.90 -6.01 2.07
C PHE A 125 12.26 -7.26 1.27
N LYS A 126 13.56 -7.54 1.05
CA LYS A 126 14.01 -8.71 0.29
C LYS A 126 13.56 -10.02 0.89
N HIS A 127 13.59 -10.11 2.23
CA HIS A 127 13.19 -11.32 2.95
C HIS A 127 11.73 -11.68 2.67
N TYR A 128 10.83 -10.69 2.72
CA TYR A 128 9.40 -10.93 2.52
C TYR A 128 8.94 -10.85 1.07
N PHE A 129 9.70 -10.22 0.18
CA PHE A 129 9.25 -9.88 -1.18
C PHE A 129 8.60 -11.04 -1.95
N LEU A 130 9.22 -12.22 -1.98
CA LEU A 130 8.71 -13.38 -2.72
C LEU A 130 7.46 -14.00 -2.08
N ARG A 131 7.41 -14.08 -0.75
CA ARG A 131 6.22 -14.57 -0.03
C ARG A 131 5.06 -13.59 -0.14
N PHE A 132 5.37 -12.31 -0.07
CA PHE A 132 4.41 -11.22 -0.14
C PHE A 132 3.78 -11.11 -1.53
N ILE A 133 4.57 -11.21 -2.62
CA ILE A 133 4.01 -11.15 -3.98
C ILE A 133 3.07 -12.32 -4.25
N GLY A 134 3.41 -13.54 -3.82
CA GLY A 134 2.54 -14.71 -3.95
C GLY A 134 1.23 -14.55 -3.16
N SER A 135 1.32 -14.02 -1.95
CA SER A 135 0.16 -13.71 -1.10
C SER A 135 -0.71 -12.61 -1.72
N TYR A 136 -0.10 -11.54 -2.22
CA TYR A 136 -0.78 -10.41 -2.87
C TYR A 136 -1.56 -10.86 -4.12
N LEU A 137 -0.95 -11.72 -4.93
CA LEU A 137 -1.61 -12.35 -6.09
C LEU A 137 -2.84 -13.16 -5.69
N LEU A 138 -2.73 -14.02 -4.68
CA LEU A 138 -3.86 -14.84 -4.22
C LEU A 138 -4.97 -13.98 -3.61
N ILE A 139 -4.62 -12.99 -2.80
CA ILE A 139 -5.58 -12.04 -2.22
C ILE A 139 -6.32 -11.27 -3.31
N SER A 140 -5.59 -10.73 -4.30
CA SER A 140 -6.20 -9.99 -5.42
C SER A 140 -7.12 -10.88 -6.26
N LEU A 141 -6.76 -12.15 -6.49
CA LEU A 141 -7.62 -13.10 -7.19
C LEU A 141 -8.93 -13.38 -6.42
N VAL A 142 -8.84 -13.62 -5.12
CA VAL A 142 -10.05 -13.83 -4.29
C VAL A 142 -10.92 -12.59 -4.26
N PHE A 143 -10.31 -11.40 -4.19
CA PHE A 143 -11.03 -10.14 -4.25
C PHE A 143 -11.79 -9.99 -5.57
N ILE A 144 -11.13 -10.24 -6.71
CA ILE A 144 -11.77 -10.20 -8.05
C ILE A 144 -12.94 -11.20 -8.11
N ILE A 145 -12.74 -12.44 -7.68
CA ILE A 145 -13.80 -13.46 -7.66
C ILE A 145 -14.96 -13.03 -6.76
N GLY A 146 -14.67 -12.44 -5.59
CA GLY A 146 -15.67 -11.90 -4.68
C GLY A 146 -16.56 -10.87 -5.34
N PHE A 147 -15.96 -9.88 -6.02
CA PHE A 147 -16.72 -8.85 -6.75
C PHE A 147 -17.47 -9.40 -7.97
N LEU A 148 -16.93 -10.40 -8.66
CA LEU A 148 -17.60 -11.05 -9.80
C LEU A 148 -18.82 -11.87 -9.38
N LEU A 149 -18.76 -12.56 -8.24
CA LEU A 149 -19.85 -13.42 -7.76
C LEU A 149 -21.03 -12.61 -7.21
N CYS A 150 -20.77 -11.51 -6.49
CA CYS A 150 -21.72 -10.49 -6.07
C CYS A 150 -20.92 -9.37 -5.37
N ILE A 151 -21.26 -8.09 -5.60
CA ILE A 151 -20.53 -6.94 -4.99
C ILE A 151 -20.45 -7.06 -3.45
N VAL A 152 -21.48 -7.63 -2.81
CA VAL A 152 -21.57 -7.79 -1.35
C VAL A 152 -20.42 -8.64 -0.77
N PRO A 153 -20.15 -9.88 -1.23
CA PRO A 153 -18.96 -10.63 -0.85
C PRO A 153 -17.64 -9.86 -0.98
N GLY A 154 -17.48 -9.09 -2.06
CA GLY A 154 -16.28 -8.27 -2.29
C GLY A 154 -16.07 -7.22 -1.21
N ILE A 155 -17.13 -6.48 -0.86
CA ILE A 155 -17.11 -5.48 0.22
C ILE A 155 -16.85 -6.15 1.57
N TYR A 156 -17.50 -7.28 1.85
CA TYR A 156 -17.32 -8.01 3.11
C TYR A 156 -15.87 -8.47 3.32
N LEU A 157 -15.23 -8.98 2.27
CA LEU A 157 -13.85 -9.47 2.31
C LEU A 157 -12.80 -8.35 2.35
N PHE A 158 -13.12 -7.14 1.89
CA PHE A 158 -12.17 -6.03 1.80
C PHE A 158 -11.34 -5.79 3.07
N PRO A 159 -11.95 -5.53 4.24
CA PRO A 159 -11.17 -5.23 5.45
C PRO A 159 -10.52 -6.48 6.08
N ILE A 160 -11.00 -7.68 5.73
CA ILE A 160 -10.36 -8.94 6.17
C ILE A 160 -9.04 -9.10 5.41
N LEU A 161 -9.10 -9.02 4.08
CA LEU A 161 -7.97 -9.21 3.19
C LEU A 161 -6.87 -8.16 3.37
N SER A 162 -7.24 -6.93 3.73
CA SER A 162 -6.26 -5.87 4.02
C SER A 162 -5.40 -6.15 5.25
N LEU A 163 -5.86 -6.97 6.20
CA LEU A 163 -5.10 -7.32 7.41
C LEU A 163 -4.14 -8.47 7.17
N VAL A 164 -4.37 -9.30 6.14
CA VAL A 164 -3.50 -10.44 5.82
C VAL A 164 -2.06 -10.00 5.57
N LEU A 165 -1.86 -8.90 4.83
CA LEU A 165 -0.52 -8.40 4.48
C LEU A 165 0.25 -7.87 5.71
N PRO A 166 -0.32 -7.02 6.59
CA PRO A 166 0.24 -6.70 7.90
C PRO A 166 0.63 -7.93 8.72
N ILE A 167 -0.23 -8.95 8.82
CA ILE A 167 0.04 -10.15 9.65
C ILE A 167 1.26 -10.93 9.11
N ILE A 168 1.36 -11.11 7.79
CA ILE A 168 2.51 -11.79 7.17
C ILE A 168 3.82 -11.08 7.54
N VAL A 169 3.83 -9.75 7.51
CA VAL A 169 5.02 -8.93 7.74
C VAL A 169 5.35 -8.84 9.23
N PHE A 170 4.37 -8.54 10.08
CA PHE A 170 4.60 -8.27 11.51
C PHE A 170 4.74 -9.53 12.37
N GLU A 171 4.17 -10.66 11.95
CA GLU A 171 4.26 -11.93 12.68
C GLU A 171 5.15 -12.96 11.98
N ASN A 172 5.77 -12.60 10.85
CA ASN A 172 6.47 -13.53 9.97
C ASN A 172 5.63 -14.77 9.58
N ALA A 173 4.32 -14.60 9.46
CA ALA A 173 3.39 -15.71 9.36
C ALA A 173 3.04 -16.13 7.92
N ASP A 174 2.66 -17.39 7.74
CA ASP A 174 2.27 -17.93 6.43
C ASP A 174 0.92 -17.38 5.99
N LEU A 175 0.65 -17.46 4.68
CA LEU A 175 -0.61 -16.97 4.12
C LEU A 175 -1.84 -17.62 4.79
N GLY A 176 -1.82 -18.94 5.01
CA GLY A 176 -2.94 -19.66 5.61
C GLY A 176 -3.21 -19.26 7.07
N TYR A 177 -2.13 -19.06 7.85
CA TYR A 177 -2.24 -18.54 9.21
C TYR A 177 -2.76 -17.11 9.20
N SER A 178 -2.17 -16.24 8.37
CA SER A 178 -2.51 -14.83 8.27
C SER A 178 -3.95 -14.61 7.81
N TRP A 179 -4.42 -15.46 6.90
CA TRP A 179 -5.81 -15.53 6.48
C TRP A 179 -6.72 -15.84 7.67
N SER A 180 -6.48 -16.96 8.35
CA SER A 180 -7.33 -17.39 9.47
C SER A 180 -7.33 -16.36 10.61
N LYS A 181 -6.16 -15.81 10.94
CA LYS A 181 -6.02 -14.77 11.96
C LYS A 181 -6.71 -13.47 11.57
N SER A 182 -6.70 -13.07 10.28
CA SER A 182 -7.42 -11.87 9.84
C SER A 182 -8.93 -11.96 10.08
N PHE A 183 -9.54 -13.13 9.83
CA PHE A 183 -10.95 -13.40 10.15
C PHE A 183 -11.22 -13.36 11.65
N GLN A 184 -10.30 -13.90 12.45
CA GLN A 184 -10.42 -13.86 13.90
C GLN A 184 -10.35 -12.42 14.39
N LEU A 185 -9.31 -11.65 14.03
CA LEU A 185 -9.07 -10.29 14.48
C LEU A 185 -10.27 -9.36 14.19
N ILE A 186 -10.92 -9.50 13.04
CA ILE A 186 -11.95 -8.54 12.62
C ILE A 186 -13.34 -8.75 13.25
N LYS A 187 -13.64 -9.93 13.81
CA LYS A 187 -15.00 -10.43 14.10
C LYS A 187 -15.92 -9.47 14.88
N GLU A 188 -15.36 -8.54 15.66
CA GLU A 188 -16.10 -7.58 16.48
C GLU A 188 -15.93 -6.11 16.03
N ASN A 189 -14.98 -5.85 15.15
CA ASN A 189 -14.55 -4.49 14.78
C ASN A 189 -14.62 -4.23 13.27
N TRP A 190 -15.37 -5.07 12.53
CA TRP A 190 -15.43 -5.02 11.07
C TRP A 190 -15.75 -3.63 10.52
N TRP A 191 -16.76 -2.95 11.07
CA TRP A 191 -17.15 -1.60 10.62
C TRP A 191 -16.09 -0.54 10.89
N SER A 192 -15.39 -0.65 12.02
CA SER A 192 -14.31 0.28 12.38
C SER A 192 -13.12 0.12 11.41
N THR A 193 -12.71 -1.12 11.14
CA THR A 193 -11.64 -1.42 10.18
C THR A 193 -12.03 -1.06 8.75
N PHE A 194 -13.24 -1.42 8.32
CA PHE A 194 -13.78 -1.05 7.01
C PHE A 194 -13.80 0.47 6.85
N GLY A 195 -14.36 1.19 7.82
CA GLY A 195 -14.42 2.65 7.82
C GLY A 195 -13.03 3.27 7.71
N ALA A 196 -12.06 2.80 8.50
CA ALA A 196 -10.68 3.31 8.50
C ALA A 196 -10.05 3.16 7.12
N LEU A 197 -10.14 1.97 6.54
CA LEU A 197 -9.57 1.69 5.23
C LEU A 197 -10.30 2.44 4.12
N PHE A 198 -11.63 2.52 4.19
CA PHE A 198 -12.45 3.23 3.23
C PHE A 198 -12.12 4.73 3.21
N VAL A 199 -12.04 5.37 4.38
CA VAL A 199 -11.66 6.78 4.50
C VAL A 199 -10.22 7.00 4.05
N SER A 200 -9.28 6.10 4.41
CA SER A 200 -7.91 6.19 3.89
C SER A 200 -7.86 6.11 2.35
N GLY A 201 -8.71 5.26 1.76
CA GLY A 201 -8.86 5.14 0.31
C GLY A 201 -9.43 6.40 -0.34
N ILE A 202 -10.45 7.02 0.27
CA ILE A 202 -10.99 8.32 -0.17
C ILE A 202 -9.90 9.39 -0.14
N ILE A 203 -9.09 9.45 0.92
CA ILE A 203 -8.03 10.44 1.04
C ILE A 203 -6.94 10.21 -0.02
N THR A 204 -6.52 8.97 -0.25
CA THR A 204 -5.57 8.63 -1.32
C THR A 204 -6.13 8.99 -2.69
N TYR A 205 -7.42 8.71 -2.95
CA TYR A 205 -8.08 9.09 -4.20
C TYR A 205 -8.11 10.60 -4.38
N ALA A 206 -8.55 11.36 -3.36
CA ALA A 206 -8.59 12.82 -3.40
C ALA A 206 -7.20 13.43 -3.61
N ALA A 207 -6.17 12.93 -2.90
CA ALA A 207 -4.79 13.36 -3.07
C ALA A 207 -4.26 13.12 -4.49
N SER A 208 -4.57 11.97 -5.07
CA SER A 208 -4.18 11.63 -6.44
C SER A 208 -4.98 12.45 -7.48
N ALA A 209 -6.27 12.69 -7.22
CA ALA A 209 -7.17 13.41 -8.12
C ALA A 209 -6.71 14.85 -8.39
N VAL A 210 -6.10 15.53 -7.40
CA VAL A 210 -5.50 16.87 -7.57
C VAL A 210 -4.51 16.90 -8.75
N PHE A 211 -3.76 15.82 -8.96
CA PHE A 211 -2.77 15.73 -10.04
C PHE A 211 -3.36 15.09 -11.31
N ILE A 212 -4.20 14.07 -11.16
CA ILE A 212 -4.72 13.29 -12.28
C ILE A 212 -5.82 14.03 -13.05
N ILE A 213 -6.72 14.76 -12.37
CA ILE A 213 -7.86 15.44 -13.00
C ILE A 213 -7.41 16.49 -14.03
N PRO A 214 -6.48 17.42 -13.72
CA PRO A 214 -6.05 18.41 -14.70
C PRO A 214 -5.46 17.78 -15.96
N VAL A 215 -4.65 16.72 -15.79
CA VAL A 215 -3.98 16.05 -16.91
C VAL A 215 -4.99 15.28 -17.77
N THR A 216 -5.95 14.61 -17.15
CA THR A 216 -7.04 13.92 -17.88
C THR A 216 -7.95 14.92 -18.59
N LEU A 217 -8.27 16.07 -17.98
CA LEU A 217 -9.04 17.13 -18.64
C LEU A 217 -8.32 17.70 -19.88
N ILE A 218 -7.00 17.91 -19.81
CA ILE A 218 -6.22 18.34 -20.98
C ILE A 218 -6.26 17.26 -22.08
N THR A 219 -6.04 16.00 -21.69
CA THR A 219 -5.97 14.88 -22.62
C THR A 219 -7.30 14.65 -23.32
N VAL A 220 -8.39 14.56 -22.55
CA VAL A 220 -9.74 14.31 -23.06
C VAL A 220 -10.32 15.57 -23.72
N GLY A 221 -10.11 16.75 -23.15
CA GLY A 221 -10.56 18.02 -23.70
C GLY A 221 -9.96 18.30 -25.08
N SER A 222 -8.70 17.92 -25.31
CA SER A 222 -8.07 18.01 -26.64
C SER A 222 -8.80 17.18 -27.70
N MET A 223 -9.41 16.05 -27.33
CA MET A 223 -10.21 15.24 -28.25
C MET A 223 -11.50 15.95 -28.65
N PHE A 224 -12.16 16.64 -27.70
CA PHE A 224 -13.42 17.33 -27.95
C PHE A 224 -13.23 18.62 -28.76
N VAL A 225 -12.18 19.39 -28.47
CA VAL A 225 -11.90 20.67 -29.15
C VAL A 225 -11.31 20.44 -30.55
N SER A 226 -10.25 19.63 -30.64
CA SER A 226 -9.51 19.47 -31.89
C SER A 226 -10.08 18.38 -32.79
N LYS A 227 -10.98 17.52 -32.28
CA LYS A 227 -11.49 16.29 -32.94
C LYS A 227 -10.39 15.35 -33.45
N THR A 228 -9.15 15.56 -33.03
CA THR A 228 -8.01 14.72 -33.32
C THR A 228 -7.83 13.71 -32.19
N PRO A 229 -7.30 12.51 -32.46
CA PRO A 229 -6.87 11.62 -31.40
C PRO A 229 -5.86 12.38 -30.51
N PRO A 230 -5.87 12.12 -29.19
CA PRO A 230 -4.95 12.78 -28.27
C PRO A 230 -3.51 12.52 -28.71
N THR A 231 -2.66 13.51 -28.54
CA THR A 231 -1.25 13.40 -28.90
C THR A 231 -0.55 12.38 -28.00
N SER A 232 0.45 11.69 -28.54
CA SER A 232 1.30 10.78 -27.76
C SER A 232 1.90 11.47 -26.52
N SER A 233 2.16 12.79 -26.60
CA SER A 233 2.67 13.59 -25.49
C SER A 233 1.70 13.72 -24.31
N ALA A 234 0.39 13.94 -24.56
CA ALA A 234 -0.61 14.04 -23.49
C ALA A 234 -0.76 12.72 -22.74
N PHE A 235 -0.72 11.62 -23.48
CA PHE A 235 -0.73 10.27 -22.94
C PHE A 235 0.50 9.96 -22.09
N ILE A 236 1.70 10.29 -22.59
CA ILE A 236 2.94 10.14 -21.82
C ILE A 236 2.85 10.92 -20.50
N LEU A 237 2.37 12.17 -20.54
CA LEU A 237 2.19 13.00 -19.36
C LEU A 237 1.22 12.36 -18.36
N SER A 238 0.08 11.84 -18.82
CA SER A 238 -0.90 11.15 -17.96
C SER A 238 -0.32 9.94 -17.23
N THR A 239 0.51 9.15 -17.91
CA THR A 239 1.12 7.94 -17.35
C THR A 239 2.22 8.29 -16.34
N ILE A 240 3.03 9.32 -16.63
CA ILE A 240 4.04 9.83 -15.68
C ILE A 240 3.36 10.33 -14.40
N VAL A 241 2.33 11.18 -14.54
CA VAL A 241 1.62 11.76 -13.40
C VAL A 241 0.92 10.67 -12.57
N SER A 242 0.31 9.69 -13.22
CA SER A 242 -0.30 8.55 -12.52
C SER A 242 0.74 7.74 -11.74
N SER A 243 1.92 7.54 -12.30
CA SER A 243 3.01 6.81 -11.63
C SER A 243 3.56 7.57 -10.42
N LEU A 244 3.61 8.90 -10.49
CA LEU A 244 4.00 9.74 -9.34
C LEU A 244 2.98 9.65 -8.19
N CYS A 245 1.69 9.49 -8.49
CA CYS A 245 0.64 9.36 -7.49
C CYS A 245 0.70 8.05 -6.69
N TYR A 246 1.51 7.07 -7.11
CA TYR A 246 1.73 5.82 -6.35
C TYR A 246 2.29 6.05 -4.95
N VAL A 247 2.94 7.18 -4.70
CA VAL A 247 3.38 7.57 -3.36
C VAL A 247 2.23 7.68 -2.35
N PHE A 248 1.02 8.08 -2.80
CA PHE A 248 -0.15 8.23 -1.91
C PHE A 248 -0.74 6.91 -1.45
N TYR A 249 -0.39 5.79 -2.10
CA TYR A 249 -0.83 4.45 -1.70
C TYR A 249 -0.10 3.94 -0.45
N MET A 250 0.89 4.66 0.08
CA MET A 250 1.43 4.40 1.41
C MET A 250 0.38 4.62 2.51
N ILE A 251 -0.55 5.56 2.33
CA ILE A 251 -1.58 5.92 3.33
C ILE A 251 -2.45 4.71 3.72
N PRO A 252 -3.09 3.98 2.78
CA PRO A 252 -3.88 2.80 3.12
C PRO A 252 -3.04 1.65 3.66
N SER A 253 -1.77 1.52 3.23
CA SER A 253 -0.87 0.50 3.78
C SER A 253 -0.56 0.73 5.26
N ILE A 254 -0.22 1.98 5.63
CA ILE A 254 0.02 2.38 7.03
C ILE A 254 -1.27 2.27 7.86
N THR A 255 -2.41 2.66 7.28
CA THR A 255 -3.71 2.53 7.94
C THR A 255 -4.04 1.07 8.23
N ALA A 256 -3.79 0.15 7.29
CA ALA A 256 -3.98 -1.29 7.50
C ALA A 256 -3.08 -1.82 8.62
N ALA A 257 -1.83 -1.37 8.70
CA ALA A 257 -0.94 -1.72 9.80
C ALA A 257 -1.43 -1.22 11.16
N LEU A 258 -1.89 0.03 11.25
CA LEU A 258 -2.47 0.55 12.49
C LEU A 258 -3.77 -0.14 12.88
N CYS A 259 -4.60 -0.52 11.90
CA CYS A 259 -5.78 -1.37 12.15
C CYS A 259 -5.36 -2.71 12.72
N TYR A 260 -4.34 -3.36 12.16
CA TYR A 260 -3.80 -4.60 12.69
C TYR A 260 -3.31 -4.43 14.14
N PHE A 261 -2.49 -3.42 14.44
CA PHE A 261 -1.99 -3.22 15.80
C PHE A 261 -3.10 -2.91 16.80
N ASN A 262 -4.12 -2.14 16.40
CA ASN A 262 -5.29 -1.88 17.22
C ASN A 262 -6.03 -3.18 17.57
N LEU A 263 -6.35 -4.00 16.56
CA LEU A 263 -7.06 -5.26 16.77
C LEU A 263 -6.24 -6.27 17.57
N ASN A 264 -4.93 -6.34 17.29
CA ASN A 264 -4.04 -7.23 18.04
C ASN A 264 -3.96 -6.81 19.51
N GLU A 265 -3.87 -5.51 19.78
CA GLU A 265 -3.81 -5.00 21.15
C GLU A 265 -5.11 -5.23 21.92
N GLN A 266 -6.27 -5.07 21.27
CA GLN A 266 -7.57 -5.35 21.89
C GLN A 266 -7.74 -6.82 22.29
N LYS A 267 -7.13 -7.76 21.54
CA LYS A 267 -7.29 -9.20 21.79
C LYS A 267 -6.20 -9.82 22.65
N GLU A 268 -4.96 -9.40 22.44
CA GLU A 268 -3.78 -10.02 23.05
C GLU A 268 -3.18 -9.16 24.17
N GLY A 269 -3.53 -7.86 24.27
CA GLY A 269 -3.05 -6.96 25.33
C GLY A 269 -1.53 -6.80 25.39
N THR A 270 -0.84 -7.03 24.26
CA THR A 270 0.63 -7.16 24.21
C THR A 270 1.39 -5.91 24.66
N GLY A 271 0.89 -4.73 24.33
CA GLY A 271 1.42 -3.44 24.76
C GLY A 271 1.16 -3.18 26.24
N LEU A 272 -0.02 -3.55 26.76
CA LEU A 272 -0.31 -3.49 28.20
C LEU A 272 0.65 -4.39 29.00
N MET A 273 0.86 -5.63 28.55
CA MET A 273 1.78 -6.58 29.17
C MET A 273 3.23 -6.08 29.14
N ASN A 274 3.69 -5.53 28.03
CA ASN A 274 5.02 -4.94 27.94
C ASN A 274 5.19 -3.73 28.89
N ARG A 275 4.16 -2.90 29.04
CA ARG A 275 4.18 -1.80 30.00
C ARG A 275 4.28 -2.33 31.43
N ILE A 276 3.48 -3.35 31.78
CA ILE A 276 3.54 -4.00 33.10
C ILE A 276 4.92 -4.59 33.37
N ASN A 277 5.55 -5.26 32.39
CA ASN A 277 6.89 -5.82 32.56
C ASN A 277 7.97 -4.74 32.73
N ASN A 278 7.78 -3.57 32.11
CA ASN A 278 8.66 -2.42 32.25
C ASN A 278 8.35 -1.58 33.50
N PHE A 279 7.21 -1.80 34.16
CA PHE A 279 6.89 -1.24 35.46
C PHE A 279 7.72 -1.97 36.52
N GLY A 280 8.76 -1.31 37.04
CA GLY A 280 9.67 -1.84 38.07
C GLY A 280 11.12 -1.98 37.63
N THR A 281 11.44 -1.90 36.33
CA THR A 281 12.83 -1.93 35.83
C THR A 281 13.48 -0.54 35.83
N ASN A 282 12.70 0.54 35.69
CA ASN A 282 13.20 1.92 35.68
C ASN A 282 13.36 2.55 37.08
N ASP A 283 12.86 1.92 38.14
CA ASP A 283 12.93 2.45 39.52
C ASP A 283 14.22 2.08 40.26
N LEU A 284 15.08 1.22 39.70
CA LEU A 284 16.32 0.79 40.35
C LEU A 284 17.48 1.80 40.19
N ASP A 285 17.40 2.72 39.22
CA ASP A 285 18.43 3.75 38.98
C ASP A 285 18.04 5.15 39.48
N ALA A 286 16.82 5.32 40.01
CA ALA A 286 16.36 6.59 40.58
C ALA A 286 16.78 6.72 42.06
N GLY A 287 18.07 6.95 42.27
CA GLY A 287 18.58 7.65 43.46
C GLY A 287 18.29 7.02 44.81
N LEU A 288 19.04 5.99 45.19
CA LEU A 288 19.31 5.77 46.61
C LEU A 288 20.22 6.91 47.09
N PRO A 289 19.80 7.74 48.06
CA PRO A 289 20.75 8.63 48.73
C PRO A 289 21.85 7.77 49.35
N LYS A 290 23.11 8.10 49.07
CA LYS A 290 24.23 7.49 49.78
C LYS A 290 24.05 7.82 51.26
N GLU A 291 23.76 6.81 52.08
CA GLU A 291 23.87 6.94 53.53
C GLU A 291 25.34 7.24 53.85
N GLU A 292 25.62 8.49 54.20
CA GLU A 292 26.88 8.87 54.82
C GLU A 292 26.85 8.35 56.27
N TYR A 293 27.66 7.33 56.54
CA TYR A 293 28.06 6.93 57.90
C TYR A 293 29.38 7.60 58.26
#